data_AF-A0A646IIE5-F1
#
_entry.id   AF-A0A646IIE5-F1
#
_cell.length_a   1.000
_cell.length_b   1.000
_cell.length_c   1.000
_cell.angle_alpha   90.00
_cell.angle_beta   90.00
_cell.angle_gamma   90.00
#
_symmetry.space_group_name_H-M   'P 1'
#
loop_
_entity.id
_entity.type
_entity.pdbx_description
1 polymer ?
#
loop_
_entity_poly.entity_id
_entity_poly.type
_entity_poly.pdbx_seq_one_letter_code
_entity_poly.pdbx_strand_id
1 'polypeptide(L)' 'MDTQDIVSEISELNLAYLMLAQQMLAKDRDAALFRLGISEELADILLTMSPAQIVKLASTNMMLC' A
#
# COMPACT_ATOMS: atom_id res chain seq x y z
N MET A 1 -4.52 -0.30 -25.24
CA MET A 1 -3.91 -0.52 -23.92
C MET A 1 -3.38 -1.92 -23.94
N ASP A 2 -2.06 -2.05 -23.98
CA ASP A 2 -1.42 -3.35 -23.90
C ASP A 2 -1.49 -3.86 -22.46
N THR A 3 -1.51 -5.17 -22.26
CA THR A 3 -1.58 -5.78 -20.92
C THR A 3 -0.41 -5.34 -20.03
N GLN A 4 0.73 -4.99 -20.63
CA GLN A 4 1.89 -4.44 -19.92
C GLN A 4 1.62 -3.05 -19.34
N ASP A 5 0.88 -2.20 -20.07
CA ASP A 5 0.50 -0.86 -19.58
C ASP A 5 -0.39 -0.98 -18.35
N ILE A 6 -1.36 -1.89 -18.37
CA ILE A 6 -2.30 -2.12 -17.26
C ILE A 6 -1.55 -2.60 -16.01
N VAL A 7 -0.59 -3.52 -16.16
CA VAL A 7 0.22 -4.01 -15.02
C VAL A 7 1.09 -2.89 -14.44
N SER A 8 1.62 -2.00 -15.29
CA SER A 8 2.37 -0.83 -14.84
C SER A 8 1.49 0.13 -14.04
N GLU A 9 0.29 0.45 -14.54
CA GLU A 9 -0.68 1.31 -13.85
C GLU A 9 -1.12 0.72 -12.51
N ILE A 10 -1.35 -0.59 -12.44
CA ILE A 10 -1.65 -1.30 -11.18
C ILE A 10 -0.50 -1.13 -10.20
N SER A 11 0.75 -1.31 -10.65
CA SER A 11 1.93 -1.17 -9.79
C SER A 11 2.09 0.26 -9.25
N GLU A 12 1.85 1.28 -10.08
CA GLU A 12 1.92 2.67 -9.67
C GLU A 12 0.83 3.01 -8.64
N LEU A 13 -0.39 2.56 -8.88
CA LEU A 13 -1.52 2.79 -7.98
C LEU A 13 -1.32 2.09 -6.63
N ASN A 14 -0.85 0.85 -6.65
CA ASN A 14 -0.51 0.11 -5.43
C ASN A 14 0.59 0.81 -4.63
N LEU A 15 1.63 1.34 -5.30
CA LEU A 15 2.70 2.06 -4.63
C LEU A 15 2.17 3.33 -3.96
N ALA A 16 1.38 4.12 -4.68
CA ALA A 16 0.76 5.33 -4.15
C ALA A 16 -0.14 5.03 -2.94
N TYR A 17 -0.94 3.96 -3.02
CA TYR A 17 -1.80 3.51 -1.92
C TYR A 17 -0.99 3.12 -0.69
N LEU A 18 0.04 2.27 -0.84
CA LEU A 18 0.87 1.81 0.28
C LEU A 18 1.62 2.97 0.95
N MET A 19 2.13 3.92 0.16
CA MET A 19 2.78 5.12 0.70
C MET A 19 1.80 6.00 1.48
N LEU A 20 0.59 6.20 0.95
CA LEU A 20 -0.45 6.94 1.65
C LEU A 20 -0.85 6.25 2.96
N ALA A 21 -1.02 4.93 2.93
CA ALA A 21 -1.36 4.13 4.11
C ALA A 21 -0.28 4.28 5.20
N GLN A 22 1.01 4.18 4.86
CA GLN A 22 2.11 4.42 5.81
C GLN A 22 2.08 5.84 6.39
N GLN A 23 1.85 6.86 5.55
CA GLN A 23 1.77 8.25 6.03
C GLN A 23 0.57 8.48 6.97
N MET A 24 -0.59 7.89 6.64
CA MET A 24 -1.77 7.95 7.50
C MET A 24 -1.50 7.29 8.85
N LEU A 25 -0.94 6.08 8.85
CA LEU A 25 -0.59 5.32 10.05
C LEU A 25 0.44 6.04 10.93
N ALA A 26 1.42 6.71 10.32
CA ALA A 26 2.43 7.49 11.04
C ALA A 26 1.88 8.79 11.64
N LYS A 27 0.85 9.37 11.03
CA LYS A 27 0.25 10.64 11.48
C LYS A 27 -0.82 10.46 12.54
N ASP A 28 -1.73 9.51 12.33
CA ASP A 28 -2.84 9.21 13.22
C ASP A 28 -3.26 7.75 13.02
N ARG A 29 -2.72 6.88 13.88
CA ARG A 29 -2.90 5.43 13.76
C ARG A 29 -4.36 5.02 13.88
N ASP A 30 -5.08 5.51 14.89
CA ASP A 30 -6.46 5.09 15.15
C ASP A 30 -7.39 5.52 14.03
N ALA A 31 -7.24 6.76 13.53
CA ALA A 31 -8.00 7.22 12.38
C ALA A 31 -7.63 6.45 11.10
N ALA A 32 -6.36 6.10 10.92
CA ALA A 32 -5.90 5.32 9.77
C ALA A 32 -6.43 3.89 9.80
N LEU A 33 -6.40 3.20 10.94
CA LEU A 33 -7.00 1.86 11.09
C LEU A 33 -8.48 1.86 10.70
N PHE A 34 -9.24 2.84 11.20
CA PHE A 34 -10.65 2.98 10.87
C PHE A 34 -10.88 3.28 9.37
N ARG A 35 -10.09 4.19 8.78
CA ARG A 35 -10.26 4.61 7.37
C ARG A 35 -9.80 3.55 6.37
N LEU A 36 -8.69 2.87 6.67
CA LEU A 36 -8.12 1.84 5.81
C LEU A 36 -8.83 0.48 6.01
N GLY A 37 -9.57 0.30 7.10
CA GLY A 37 -10.29 -0.94 7.39
C GLY A 37 -9.35 -2.12 7.67
N ILE A 38 -8.16 -1.86 8.20
CA ILE A 38 -7.12 -2.87 8.46
C ILE A 38 -6.98 -3.15 9.95
N SER A 39 -6.49 -4.36 10.28
CA SER A 39 -6.16 -4.72 11.67
C SER A 39 -4.89 -4.01 12.16
N GLU A 40 -4.73 -3.93 13.48
CA GLU A 40 -3.49 -3.42 14.10
C GLU A 40 -2.25 -4.19 13.66
N GLU A 41 -2.36 -5.52 13.55
CA GLU A 41 -1.27 -6.38 13.07
C GLU A 41 -0.85 -6.01 11.64
N LEU A 42 -1.81 -5.78 10.74
CA LEU A 42 -1.51 -5.37 9.37
C LEU A 42 -0.89 -3.97 9.32
N ALA A 43 -1.36 -3.05 10.17
CA ALA A 43 -0.76 -1.73 10.30
C ALA A 43 0.71 -1.78 10.79
N ASP A 44 1.03 -2.66 11.74
CA ASP A 44 2.40 -2.86 12.22
C ASP A 44 3.31 -3.44 11.14
N ILE A 45 2.81 -4.41 10.37
CA ILE A 45 3.53 -4.93 9.21
C ILE A 45 3.79 -3.80 8.21
N LEU A 46 2.76 -3.02 7.85
CA LEU A 46 2.91 -1.91 6.90
C LEU A 46 3.92 -0.86 7.37
N LEU A 47 3.96 -0.52 8.67
CA LEU A 47 4.91 0.45 9.22
C LEU A 47 6.35 -0.08 9.32
N THR A 48 6.53 -1.39 9.42
CA THR A 48 7.87 -2.03 9.52
C THR A 48 8.46 -2.39 8.16
N MET A 49 7.67 -2.32 7.08
CA MET A 49 8.15 -2.57 5.73
C MET A 49 9.17 -1.51 5.27
N SER A 50 10.30 -2.00 4.78
CA SER A 50 11.28 -1.17 4.07
C SER A 50 10.74 -0.67 2.73
N PRO A 51 11.29 0.43 2.18
CA PRO A 51 10.91 0.92 0.85
C PRO A 51 11.02 -0.15 -0.26
N ALA A 52 12.04 -1.01 -0.19
CA ALA A 52 12.21 -2.10 -1.15
C ALA A 52 11.09 -3.16 -1.07
N GLN A 53 10.60 -3.46 0.14
CA GLN A 53 9.47 -4.38 0.33
C GLN A 53 8.15 -3.75 -0.15
N ILE A 54 7.96 -2.45 0.06
CA ILE A 54 6.78 -1.71 -0.44
C ILE A 54 6.73 -1.73 -1.96
N VAL A 55 7.86 -1.42 -2.63
CA VAL A 55 7.95 -1.47 -4.10
C VAL A 55 7.66 -2.89 -4.60
N LYS A 56 8.23 -3.91 -3.95
CA LYS A 56 7.99 -5.32 -4.32
C LYS A 56 6.52 -5.73 -4.19
N LEU A 57 5.83 -5.28 -3.13
CA LEU A 57 4.40 -5.54 -2.93
C LEU A 57 3.56 -4.77 -3.95
N ALA A 58 3.94 -3.54 -4.27
CA ALA A 58 3.27 -2.72 -5.26
C ALA A 58 3.29 -3.36 -6.66
N SER A 59 4.40 -3.99 -7.05
CA SER A 59 4.57 -4.68 -8.34
C SER A 59 3.76 -5.97 -8.52
N THR A 60 2.82 -6.27 -7.61
CA THR A 60 1.87 -7.36 -7.84
C THR A 60 0.86 -7.00 -8.92
N ASN A 61 0.45 -8.00 -9.72
CA ASN A 61 -0.54 -7.81 -10.80
C ASN A 61 -1.98 -7.68 -10.28
N MET A 62 -2.17 -7.47 -8.97
CA MET A 62 -3.47 -7.36 -8.31
C MET A 62 -3.54 -5.99 -7.63
N MET A 63 -4.69 -5.33 -7.76
CA MET A 63 -4.96 -4.07 -7.07
C MET A 63 -5.12 -4.34 -5.57
N LEU A 64 -4.45 -3.55 -4.73
CA LEU A 64 -4.42 -3.73 -3.27
C LEU A 64 -5.51 -2.95 -2.53
N CYS A 65 -6.27 -2.11 -3.22
CA CYS A 65 -7.34 -1.27 -2.68
C CYS A 65 -8.73 -1.71 -3.13
#